data_AF-A0A7C5SUT6-F1
#
_entry.id   AF-A0A7C5SUT6-F1
#
_cell.length_a   1.000
_cell.length_b   1.000
_cell.length_c   1.000
_cell.angle_alpha   90.00
_cell.angle_beta   90.00
_cell.angle_gamma   90.00
#
_symmetry.space_group_name_H-M   'P 1'
#
loop_
_entity.id
_entity.type
_entity.pdbx_description
1 polymer ?
#
loop_
_entity_poly.entity_id
_entity_poly.type
_entity_poly.pdbx_seq_one_letter_code
_entity_poly.pdbx_strand_id
1 'polypeptide(L)'
;MFKAIGKTIKWIGDHFKGMLFLLIALVVFMPESSTPLETANLQEIKLTGPIMSADKILKEIEEAQNNKHIKGVLLNVNSPGGAVPPSIEISYAIKELQKHKPVIAYASGVMASGSYYSSIYAKKIIANPGSIVGSIGVIMESADISELMDTVGVKTQIVKQGT
;
A
#
# COMPACT_ATOMS: atom_id res chain seq x y z
N MET A 1 18.20 -66.34 -17.51
CA MET A 1 17.50 -65.08 -17.21
C MET A 1 17.14 -64.93 -15.73
N PHE A 2 16.49 -65.90 -15.08
CA PHE A 2 16.04 -65.81 -13.67
C PHE A 2 17.15 -65.81 -12.58
N LYS A 3 18.31 -66.45 -12.82
CA LYS A 3 19.43 -66.48 -11.85
C LYS A 3 20.10 -65.12 -11.61
N ALA A 4 20.11 -64.26 -12.63
CA ALA A 4 20.69 -62.92 -12.53
C ALA A 4 19.83 -62.04 -11.63
N ILE A 5 18.51 -62.07 -11.84
CA ILE A 5 17.51 -61.34 -11.04
C ILE A 5 17.55 -61.78 -9.57
N GLY A 6 17.64 -63.09 -9.32
CA GLY A 6 17.74 -63.62 -7.96
C GLY A 6 19.00 -63.17 -7.21
N LYS A 7 20.15 -63.06 -7.90
CA LYS A 7 21.38 -62.50 -7.31
C LYS A 7 21.22 -61.02 -6.96
N THR A 8 20.58 -60.24 -7.83
CA THR A 8 20.33 -58.82 -7.57
C THR A 8 19.39 -58.62 -6.38
N ILE A 9 18.30 -59.39 -6.29
CA ILE A 9 17.36 -59.33 -5.16
C ILE A 9 18.05 -59.71 -3.85
N LYS A 10 18.85 -60.79 -3.86
CA LYS A 10 19.61 -61.21 -2.68
C LYS A 10 20.63 -60.15 -2.25
N TRP A 11 21.36 -59.56 -3.21
CA TRP A 11 22.31 -58.49 -2.93
C TRP A 11 21.65 -57.25 -2.32
N ILE A 12 20.49 -56.83 -2.83
CA ILE A 12 19.70 -55.74 -2.26
C ILE A 12 19.28 -56.07 -0.83
N GLY A 13 18.82 -57.30 -0.58
CA GLY A 13 18.46 -57.77 0.77
C GLY A 13 19.64 -57.74 1.75
N ASP A 14 20.80 -58.23 1.32
CA ASP A 14 22.01 -58.29 2.13
C ASP A 14 22.55 -56.88 2.48
N HIS A 15 22.32 -55.88 1.61
CA HIS A 15 22.82 -54.51 1.78
C HIS A 15 21.73 -53.50 2.15
N PHE A 16 20.49 -53.95 2.38
CA PHE A 16 19.32 -53.09 2.61
C PHE A 16 19.56 -52.08 3.74
N LYS A 17 20.14 -52.53 4.86
CA LYS A 17 20.44 -51.67 6.01
C LYS A 17 21.47 -50.59 5.70
N GLY A 18 22.49 -50.92 4.90
CA GLY A 18 23.52 -49.96 4.48
C GLY A 18 22.97 -48.94 3.48
N MET A 19 22.12 -49.38 2.57
CA MET A 19 21.44 -48.51 1.60
C MET A 19 20.42 -47.59 2.28
N LEU A 20 19.69 -48.10 3.29
CA LEU A 20 18.80 -47.30 4.12
C LEU A 20 19.58 -46.28 4.96
N PHE A 21 20.71 -46.69 5.54
CA PHE A 21 21.60 -45.77 6.26
C PHE A 21 22.14 -44.68 5.35
N LEU A 22 22.59 -45.01 4.14
CA LEU A 22 23.04 -44.04 3.13
C LEU A 22 21.91 -43.09 2.71
N LEU A 23 20.69 -43.59 2.55
CA LEU A 23 19.54 -42.76 2.21
C LEU A 23 19.18 -41.81 3.35
N ILE A 24 19.17 -42.29 4.60
CA ILE A 24 18.94 -41.46 5.78
C ILE A 24 20.06 -40.42 5.91
N ALA A 25 21.32 -40.82 5.77
CA ALA A 25 22.46 -39.91 5.79
C ALA A 25 22.35 -38.87 4.69
N LEU A 26 21.98 -39.26 3.47
CA LEU A 26 21.78 -38.34 2.36
C LEU A 26 20.68 -37.33 2.68
N VAL A 27 19.54 -37.76 3.24
CA VAL A 27 18.44 -36.86 3.64
C VAL A 27 18.84 -35.93 4.79
N VAL A 28 19.59 -36.43 5.78
CA VAL A 28 20.03 -35.65 6.95
C VAL A 28 21.11 -34.62 6.59
N PHE A 29 22.02 -34.98 5.68
CA PHE A 29 23.10 -34.12 5.21
C PHE A 29 22.77 -33.39 3.90
N MET A 30 21.56 -33.55 3.37
CA MET A 30 21.12 -32.81 2.19
C MET A 30 21.09 -31.33 2.57
N PRO A 31 21.86 -30.46 1.88
CA PRO A 31 21.81 -29.04 2.15
C PRO A 31 20.37 -28.57 1.89
N GLU A 32 19.74 -28.03 2.93
CA GLU A 32 18.42 -27.44 2.83
C GLU A 32 18.55 -26.16 2.01
N SER A 33 18.43 -26.25 0.68
CA SER A 33 18.39 -25.09 -0.20
C SER A 33 17.01 -24.45 -0.11
N SER A 34 16.66 -23.94 1.07
CA SER A 34 15.60 -22.96 1.21
C SER A 34 16.20 -21.60 0.83
N THR A 35 16.32 -21.32 -0.48
CA THR A 35 16.14 -19.92 -0.87
C THR A 35 14.72 -19.61 -0.41
N PRO A 36 14.51 -18.77 0.62
CA PRO A 36 13.15 -18.40 0.98
C PRO A 36 12.55 -17.85 -0.32
N LEU A 37 11.40 -18.37 -0.73
CA LEU A 37 10.60 -17.69 -1.72
C LEU A 37 10.25 -16.34 -1.07
N GLU A 38 11.10 -15.33 -1.24
CA GLU A 38 10.75 -13.94 -1.02
C GLU A 38 9.70 -13.63 -2.06
N THR A 39 8.45 -13.99 -1.75
CA THR A 39 7.30 -13.50 -2.46
C THR A 39 7.32 -11.99 -2.25
N ALA A 40 7.84 -11.26 -3.24
CA ALA A 40 7.82 -9.81 -3.24
C ALA A 40 6.36 -9.38 -3.13
N ASN A 41 5.92 -8.97 -1.94
CA ASN A 41 4.56 -8.55 -1.72
C ASN A 41 4.47 -7.02 -1.89
N LEU A 42 3.49 -6.63 -2.69
CA LEU A 42 3.09 -5.26 -2.91
C LEU A 42 1.95 -4.97 -1.94
N GLN A 43 2.05 -3.89 -1.18
CA GLN A 43 0.92 -3.44 -0.35
C GLN A 43 0.05 -2.48 -1.15
N GLU A 44 -1.26 -2.74 -1.19
CA GLU A 44 -2.25 -1.80 -1.72
C GLU A 44 -2.76 -0.92 -0.57
N ILE A 45 -2.66 0.41 -0.74
CA ILE A 45 -3.24 1.42 0.16
C ILE A 45 -4.34 2.14 -0.60
N LYS A 46 -5.56 2.15 -0.05
CA LYS A 46 -6.74 2.72 -0.73
C LYS A 46 -7.07 4.10 -0.20
N LEU A 47 -6.92 5.12 -1.06
CA LEU A 47 -7.35 6.49 -0.79
C LEU A 47 -8.72 6.72 -1.45
N THR A 48 -9.79 6.40 -0.73
CA THR A 48 -11.16 6.41 -1.24
C THR A 48 -12.03 7.45 -0.54
N GLY A 49 -12.83 8.20 -1.31
CA GLY A 49 -13.77 9.19 -0.79
C GLY A 49 -13.09 10.50 -0.35
N PRO A 50 -13.84 11.44 0.25
CA PRO A 50 -13.31 12.72 0.71
C PRO A 50 -12.22 12.55 1.79
N ILE A 51 -11.11 13.27 1.66
CA ILE A 51 -9.99 13.23 2.60
C ILE A 51 -10.28 14.16 3.78
N MET A 52 -10.80 13.61 4.88
CA MET A 52 -11.10 14.40 6.10
C MET A 52 -10.01 14.30 7.17
N SER A 53 -9.29 13.18 7.21
CA SER A 53 -8.13 12.95 8.08
C SER A 53 -7.09 12.08 7.37
N ALA A 54 -5.85 12.11 7.87
CA ALA A 54 -4.75 11.33 7.31
C ALA A 54 -4.45 10.05 8.12
N ASP A 55 -4.91 9.96 9.38
CA ASP A 55 -4.48 8.95 10.36
C ASP A 55 -4.44 7.52 9.82
N LYS A 56 -5.52 7.09 9.15
CA LYS A 56 -5.64 5.75 8.59
C LYS A 56 -4.57 5.49 7.52
N ILE A 57 -4.41 6.44 6.60
CA ILE A 57 -3.47 6.32 5.48
C ILE A 57 -2.03 6.38 5.99
N LEU A 58 -1.74 7.26 6.96
CA LEU A 58 -0.43 7.35 7.60
C LEU A 58 -0.05 6.06 8.30
N LYS A 59 -0.99 5.44 9.03
CA LYS A 59 -0.77 4.14 9.67
C LYS A 59 -0.47 3.04 8.65
N GLU A 60 -1.24 2.96 7.56
CA GLU A 60 -0.99 1.98 6.49
C GLU A 60 0.38 2.21 5.81
N ILE A 61 0.79 3.47 5.64
CA ILE A 61 2.13 3.82 5.11
C ILE A 61 3.23 3.41 6.08
N GLU A 62 3.06 3.63 7.38
CA GLU A 62 4.03 3.24 8.41
C GLU A 62 4.18 1.71 8.49
N GLU A 63 3.06 0.98 8.48
CA GLU A 63 3.05 -0.48 8.41
C GLU A 63 3.77 -0.98 7.15
N ALA A 64 3.50 -0.34 6.00
CA ALA A 64 4.15 -0.64 4.75
C ALA A 64 5.66 -0.36 4.81
N GLN A 65 6.09 0.72 5.46
CA GLN A 65 7.50 1.08 5.60
C GLN A 65 8.26 0.06 6.47
N ASN A 66 7.70 -0.32 7.61
CA ASN A 66 8.37 -1.15 8.61
C ASN A 66 8.38 -2.65 8.27
N ASN A 67 7.49 -3.10 7.37
CA ASN A 67 7.42 -4.52 7.00
C ASN A 67 8.49 -4.92 5.96
N LYS A 68 9.49 -5.73 6.37
CA LYS A 68 10.60 -6.18 5.49
C LYS A 68 10.17 -7.03 4.29
N HIS A 69 9.00 -7.67 4.38
CA HIS A 69 8.47 -8.45 3.28
C HIS A 69 7.97 -7.52 2.17
N ILE A 70 7.35 -6.39 2.51
CA ILE A 70 6.79 -5.41 1.57
C ILE A 70 7.91 -4.75 0.77
N LYS A 71 7.87 -4.94 -0.55
CA LYS A 71 8.87 -4.39 -1.49
C LYS A 71 8.42 -3.10 -2.18
N GLY A 72 7.14 -2.73 -2.06
CA GLY A 72 6.59 -1.53 -2.66
C GLY A 72 5.13 -1.29 -2.29
N VAL A 73 4.61 -0.14 -2.69
CA VAL A 73 3.23 0.27 -2.42
C VAL A 73 2.52 0.67 -3.71
N LEU A 74 1.29 0.20 -3.87
CA LEU A 74 0.31 0.72 -4.81
C LEU A 74 -0.65 1.63 -4.04
N LEU A 75 -0.55 2.93 -4.26
CA LEU A 75 -1.54 3.89 -3.78
C LEU A 75 -2.70 3.92 -4.77
N ASN A 76 -3.77 3.20 -4.46
CA ASN A 76 -4.97 3.16 -5.29
C ASN A 76 -5.91 4.30 -4.89
N VAL A 77 -6.12 5.25 -5.81
CA VAL A 77 -6.81 6.52 -5.53
C VAL A 77 -8.16 6.58 -6.23
N ASN A 78 -9.19 6.79 -5.43
CA ASN A 78 -10.54 7.11 -5.87
C ASN A 78 -11.16 8.16 -4.93
N SER A 79 -10.68 9.40 -5.02
CA SER A 79 -11.03 10.49 -4.12
C SER A 79 -11.16 11.82 -4.87
N PRO A 80 -12.21 12.62 -4.58
CA PRO A 80 -12.37 13.96 -5.14
C PRO A 80 -11.43 15.01 -4.50
N GLY A 81 -10.63 14.62 -3.50
CA GLY A 81 -9.86 15.53 -2.66
C GLY A 81 -10.47 15.67 -1.27
N GLY A 82 -10.23 16.79 -0.60
CA GLY A 82 -10.72 17.01 0.76
C GLY A 82 -9.96 18.14 1.45
N ALA A 83 -9.81 18.02 2.77
CA ALA A 83 -9.11 18.99 3.57
C ALA A 83 -7.63 19.12 3.16
N VAL A 84 -7.15 20.37 3.13
CA VAL A 84 -5.77 20.69 2.72
C VAL A 84 -4.73 20.05 3.66
N PRO A 85 -4.83 20.18 5.01
CA PRO A 85 -3.79 19.64 5.89
C PRO A 85 -3.62 18.12 5.78
N PRO A 86 -4.69 17.28 5.83
CA PRO A 86 -4.56 15.84 5.62
C PRO A 86 -3.96 15.45 4.26
N SER A 87 -4.30 16.19 3.20
CA SER A 87 -3.75 15.94 1.86
C SER A 87 -2.24 16.20 1.82
N ILE A 88 -1.78 17.23 2.53
CA ILE A 88 -0.34 17.55 2.67
C ILE A 88 0.38 16.49 3.50
N GLU A 89 -0.20 16.06 4.62
CA GLU A 89 0.37 15.01 5.47
C GLU A 89 0.58 13.71 4.69
N ILE A 90 -0.43 13.26 3.95
CA ILE A 90 -0.32 12.07 3.10
C ILE A 90 0.77 12.27 2.04
N SER A 91 0.80 13.43 1.37
CA SER A 91 1.81 13.74 0.36
C SER A 91 3.23 13.60 0.92
N TYR A 92 3.50 14.16 2.09
CA TYR A 92 4.81 14.05 2.73
C TYR A 92 5.13 12.64 3.22
N ALA A 93 4.14 11.89 3.71
CA ALA A 93 4.34 10.49 4.08
C ALA A 93 4.71 9.61 2.88
N ILE A 94 4.06 9.84 1.73
CA ILE A 94 4.41 9.18 0.46
C ILE A 94 5.83 9.56 0.02
N LYS A 95 6.21 10.84 0.17
CA LYS A 95 7.58 11.32 -0.11
C LYS A 95 8.61 10.60 0.75
N GLU A 96 8.34 10.41 2.03
CA GLU A 96 9.25 9.70 2.94
C GLU A 96 9.34 8.22 2.58
N LEU A 97 8.19 7.56 2.37
CA LEU A 97 8.13 6.15 1.99
C LEU A 97 8.92 5.87 0.70
N GLN A 98 8.84 6.76 -0.28
CA GLN A 98 9.51 6.64 -1.58
C GLN A 98 11.05 6.51 -1.47
N LYS A 99 11.66 7.06 -0.41
CA LYS A 99 13.11 6.92 -0.13
C LYS A 99 13.51 5.48 0.17
N HIS A 100 12.58 4.67 0.67
CA HIS A 100 12.82 3.29 1.11
C HIS A 100 12.16 2.26 0.19
N LYS A 101 10.94 2.54 -0.28
CA LYS A 101 10.09 1.62 -1.04
C LYS A 101 9.40 2.35 -2.18
N PRO A 102 9.43 1.83 -3.42
CA PRO A 102 8.76 2.46 -4.55
C PRO A 102 7.25 2.54 -4.31
N VAL A 103 6.69 3.73 -4.53
CA VAL A 103 5.25 3.99 -4.52
C VAL A 103 4.77 4.28 -5.93
N ILE A 104 3.78 3.53 -6.41
CA ILE A 104 3.06 3.82 -7.65
C ILE A 104 1.65 4.29 -7.27
N ALA A 105 1.24 5.44 -7.76
CA ALA A 105 -0.13 5.92 -7.60
C ALA A 105 -0.96 5.53 -8.82
N TYR A 106 -2.15 5.01 -8.60
CA TYR A 106 -3.09 4.63 -9.65
C TYR A 106 -4.43 5.34 -9.44
N ALA A 107 -4.84 6.16 -10.40
CA ALA A 107 -6.18 6.75 -10.40
C ALA A 107 -7.19 5.70 -10.91
N SER A 108 -7.88 5.04 -9.99
CA SER A 108 -8.87 4.01 -10.33
C SER A 108 -10.25 4.56 -10.65
N GLY A 109 -10.59 5.75 -10.12
CA GLY A 109 -11.84 6.45 -10.39
C GLY A 109 -11.65 7.96 -10.45
N VAL A 110 -11.39 8.59 -9.31
CA VAL A 110 -11.12 10.04 -9.23
C VAL A 110 -9.78 10.28 -8.53
N MET A 111 -8.96 11.18 -9.07
CA MET A 111 -7.74 11.71 -8.45
C MET A 111 -7.73 13.22 -8.65
N ALA A 112 -8.51 13.93 -7.83
CA ALA A 112 -8.75 15.36 -7.95
C ALA A 112 -8.33 16.14 -6.70
N SER A 113 -7.93 17.41 -6.88
CA SER A 113 -7.62 18.36 -5.80
C SER A 113 -6.67 17.76 -4.75
N GLY A 114 -7.10 17.64 -3.50
CA GLY A 114 -6.30 17.08 -2.41
C GLY A 114 -5.74 15.68 -2.69
N SER A 115 -6.46 14.79 -3.40
CA SER A 115 -5.97 13.44 -3.66
C SER A 115 -4.93 13.39 -4.79
N TYR A 116 -5.01 14.32 -5.73
CA TYR A 116 -3.92 14.58 -6.67
C TYR A 116 -2.69 15.08 -5.92
N TYR A 117 -2.86 16.04 -4.99
CA TYR A 117 -1.79 16.56 -4.14
C TYR A 117 -1.14 15.46 -3.28
N SER A 118 -1.93 14.56 -2.68
CA SER A 118 -1.45 13.40 -1.92
C SER A 118 -0.59 12.44 -2.73
N SER A 119 -0.73 12.46 -4.06
CA SER A 119 -0.10 11.48 -4.96
C SER A 119 1.17 12.00 -5.65
N ILE A 120 1.49 13.30 -5.56
CA ILE A 120 2.53 13.96 -6.37
C ILE A 120 3.94 13.40 -6.16
N TYR A 121 4.23 12.86 -4.97
CA TYR A 121 5.54 12.29 -4.65
C TYR A 121 5.66 10.80 -4.98
N ALA A 122 4.61 10.18 -5.52
CA ALA A 122 4.71 8.82 -6.05
C ALA A 122 5.74 8.77 -7.19
N LYS A 123 6.43 7.65 -7.33
CA LYS A 123 7.44 7.43 -8.39
C LYS A 123 6.82 7.53 -9.78
N LYS A 124 5.57 7.08 -9.92
CA LYS A 124 4.78 7.19 -11.15
C LYS A 124 3.31 7.31 -10.79
N ILE A 125 2.61 8.18 -11.50
CA ILE A 125 1.16 8.25 -11.48
C ILE A 125 0.66 7.60 -12.77
N ILE A 126 -0.24 6.63 -12.64
CA ILE A 126 -0.90 5.94 -13.76
C ILE A 126 -2.38 6.26 -13.65
N ALA A 127 -2.99 6.74 -14.73
CA ALA A 127 -4.41 7.03 -14.75
C ALA A 127 -5.16 5.99 -15.57
N ASN A 128 -6.28 5.48 -15.03
CA ASN A 128 -7.26 4.80 -15.85
C ASN A 128 -7.81 5.80 -16.89
N PRO A 129 -7.92 5.46 -18.19
CA PRO A 129 -8.49 6.35 -19.20
C PRO A 129 -9.91 6.86 -18.87
N GLY A 130 -10.68 6.11 -18.06
CA GLY A 130 -12.00 6.52 -17.57
C GLY A 130 -11.98 7.30 -16.25
N SER A 131 -10.80 7.60 -15.69
CA SER A 131 -10.69 8.34 -14.43
C SER A 131 -10.75 9.85 -14.63
N ILE A 132 -11.23 10.55 -13.61
CA ILE A 132 -11.16 12.01 -13.53
C ILE A 132 -9.89 12.39 -12.77
N VAL A 133 -8.99 13.14 -13.42
CA VAL A 133 -7.74 13.60 -12.82
C VAL A 133 -7.62 15.12 -12.96
N GLY A 134 -7.15 15.81 -11.91
CA GLY A 134 -6.92 17.26 -11.95
C GLY A 134 -7.61 18.01 -10.81
N SER A 135 -8.42 19.03 -11.13
CA SER A 135 -9.02 19.93 -10.13
C SER A 135 -7.95 20.56 -9.21
N ILE A 136 -6.86 21.04 -9.81
CA ILE A 136 -5.73 21.64 -9.07
C ILE A 136 -6.12 23.05 -8.67
N GLY A 137 -6.48 23.21 -7.40
CA GLY A 137 -6.90 24.48 -6.83
C GLY A 137 -7.36 24.32 -5.38
N VAL A 138 -7.53 25.44 -4.70
CA VAL A 138 -8.07 25.51 -3.35
C VAL A 138 -9.25 26.48 -3.38
N ILE A 139 -10.37 26.05 -2.80
CA ILE A 139 -11.56 26.87 -2.63
C ILE A 139 -11.83 27.04 -1.14
N MET A 140 -12.29 28.25 -0.77
CA MET A 140 -12.88 28.51 0.53
C MET A 140 -14.26 29.07 0.27
N GLU A 141 -15.29 28.36 0.75
CA GLU A 141 -16.68 28.74 0.60
C GLU A 141 -17.22 29.19 1.96
N SER A 142 -17.92 30.31 1.99
CA SER A 142 -18.61 30.83 3.17
C SER A 142 -19.97 31.37 2.74
N ALA A 143 -20.99 31.12 3.55
CA ALA A 143 -22.32 31.69 3.32
C ALA A 143 -22.42 33.04 4.04
N ASP A 144 -22.85 34.07 3.30
CA ASP A 144 -23.32 35.33 3.89
C ASP A 144 -24.83 35.21 4.13
N ILE A 145 -25.24 35.33 5.40
CA ILE A 145 -26.65 35.25 5.81
C ILE A 145 -27.17 36.57 6.40
N SER A 146 -26.41 37.67 6.28
CA SER A 146 -26.74 38.95 6.90
C SER A 146 -28.10 39.48 6.46
N GLU A 147 -28.43 39.39 5.17
CA GLU A 147 -29.73 39.85 4.65
C GLU A 147 -30.92 39.06 5.22
N LEU A 148 -30.75 37.73 5.39
CA LEU A 148 -31.76 36.89 6.01
C LEU A 148 -31.96 37.27 7.49
N MET A 149 -30.86 37.47 8.22
CA MET A 149 -30.89 37.86 9.64
C MET A 149 -31.58 39.21 9.83
N ASP A 150 -31.29 40.18 8.97
CA ASP A 150 -31.95 41.50 8.97
C ASP A 150 -33.46 41.38 8.71
N THR A 151 -33.85 40.54 7.74
CA THR A 151 -35.27 40.30 7.39
C THR A 151 -36.07 39.73 8.57
N VAL A 152 -35.47 38.82 9.35
CA VAL A 152 -36.12 38.22 10.53
C VAL A 152 -35.91 39.01 11.83
N GLY A 153 -35.26 40.19 11.74
CA GLY A 153 -35.06 41.09 12.87
C GLY A 153 -33.97 40.67 13.87
N VAL A 154 -33.07 39.75 13.49
CA VAL A 154 -31.96 39.30 14.34
C VAL A 154 -30.74 40.18 14.11
N LYS A 155 -30.26 40.84 15.17
CA LYS A 155 -29.06 41.71 15.11
C LYS A 155 -27.83 41.05 15.71
N THR A 156 -26.75 40.98 14.95
CA THR A 156 -25.46 40.51 15.43
C THR A 156 -24.72 41.64 16.14
N GLN A 157 -24.36 41.46 17.43
CA GLN A 157 -23.43 42.35 18.13
C GLN A 157 -22.03 41.74 18.13
N ILE A 158 -21.06 42.44 17.54
CA ILE A 158 -19.67 41.97 17.47
C ILE A 158 -18.82 42.87 18.38
N VAL A 159 -18.29 42.29 19.46
CA VAL A 159 -17.19 42.88 20.24
C VAL A 159 -15.94 42.10 19.88
N LYS A 160 -15.02 42.73 19.14
CA LYS A 160 -13.75 42.12 18.75
C LYS A 160 -12.57 43.04 19.01
N GLN A 161 -11.43 42.45 19.37
CA GLN A 161 -10.17 43.14 19.64
C GLN A 161 -9.22 43.15 18.43
N GLY A 162 -9.59 42.50 17.33
CA GLY A 162 -8.82 42.39 16.08
C GLY A 162 -9.70 42.57 14.84
N THR A 163 -9.06 42.74 13.68
CA THR A 163 -9.73 43.03 12.40
C THR A 163 -10.47 41.83 11.85
#